data_AF-A0A8H4RG36-F1
#
_entry.id   AF-A0A8H4RG36-F1
#
_cell.length_a   1.000
_cell.length_b   1.000
_cell.length_c   1.000
_cell.angle_alpha   90.00
_cell.angle_beta   90.00
_cell.angle_gamma   90.00
#
_symmetry.space_group_name_H-M   'P 1'
#
loop_
_entity.id
_entity.type
_entity.pdbx_description
1 polymer ?
#
loop_
_entity_poly.entity_id
_entity_poly.type
_entity_poly.pdbx_seq_one_letter_code
_entity_poly.pdbx_strand_id
1 'polypeptide(L)'
;MSLTVKHLNSDASFLLTFQPISQYPPSPGYSPKTFTILLDPWLSGPSKIWHHKFSISRQKAPSCVSSLADLPEPDLVVISQSKSDHCHEETLTQLPRSGGKAIILAEPSAAKIIRGWKYFDPEKVVTLPKWEDPRLRRPPTLFRIPVDRLSPTGTPGEVTIAYLPQRGDITGLHSAIGITYRPPTGFVNTLPLTPPSSPGSFKSAYSKSLSDRALSVIYSPHGCSYKTLSPYVTSHLVSEAALPLTALLHCFDKVTNSWYLGGNICSGFPGGLEIAQNLCAKAWISAHDGDKESTGFANNNIVIEKYEREHVESVVSPRSAKFPNRRIGTEAIVLDVGEEKQLSQGIDFGPDE
;
A
#
# COMPACT_ATOMS: atom_id res chain seq x y z
N MET A 1 13.20 -3.18 11.54
CA MET A 1 12.36 -2.19 10.83
C MET A 1 10.90 -2.44 11.14
N SER A 2 10.06 -1.41 11.06
CA SER A 2 8.61 -1.50 11.20
C SER A 2 7.89 -0.62 10.18
N LEU A 3 6.62 -0.94 9.94
CA LEU A 3 5.65 -0.18 9.18
C LEU A 3 4.55 0.27 10.14
N THR A 4 4.24 1.56 10.21
CA THR A 4 3.01 2.07 10.82
C THR A 4 2.04 2.45 9.72
N VAL A 5 0.81 1.94 9.78
CA VAL A 5 -0.28 2.29 8.86
C VAL A 5 -1.28 3.13 9.63
N LYS A 6 -1.47 4.39 9.24
CA LYS A 6 -2.49 5.28 9.81
C LYS A 6 -3.60 5.53 8.80
N HIS A 7 -4.85 5.34 9.21
CA HIS A 7 -6.02 5.58 8.37
C HIS A 7 -6.44 7.05 8.51
N LEU A 8 -6.37 7.84 7.43
CA LEU A 8 -6.59 9.29 7.48
C LEU A 8 -8.05 9.67 7.29
N ASN A 9 -8.77 8.91 6.48
CA ASN A 9 -10.21 9.03 6.30
C ASN A 9 -10.86 7.68 6.59
N SER A 10 -12.16 7.53 6.34
CA SER A 10 -12.83 6.24 6.46
C SER A 10 -12.72 5.39 5.18
N ASP A 11 -11.91 5.80 4.20
CA ASP A 11 -11.95 5.30 2.84
C ASP A 11 -10.61 4.67 2.42
N ALA A 12 -9.86 5.32 1.54
CA ALA A 12 -8.64 4.77 0.95
C ALA A 12 -7.41 5.64 1.21
N SER A 13 -7.51 6.65 2.08
CA SER A 13 -6.40 7.53 2.39
C SER A 13 -5.60 7.01 3.58
N PHE A 14 -4.36 6.61 3.34
CA PHE A 14 -3.47 6.07 4.36
C PHE A 14 -2.14 6.81 4.40
N LEU A 15 -1.60 7.00 5.60
CA LEU A 15 -0.20 7.40 5.79
C LEU A 15 0.60 6.17 6.25
N LEU A 16 1.53 5.73 5.41
CA LEU A 16 2.47 4.67 5.72
C LEU A 16 3.77 5.30 6.25
N THR A 17 4.22 4.86 7.42
CA THR A 17 5.49 5.30 8.01
C THR A 17 6.42 4.10 8.17
N PHE A 18 7.51 4.09 7.41
CA PHE A 18 8.56 3.09 7.49
C PHE A 18 9.70 3.61 8.36
N GLN A 19 10.18 2.77 9.28
CA GLN A 19 11.28 3.13 10.15
C GLN A 19 12.23 1.96 10.39
N PRO A 20 13.56 2.19 10.42
CA PRO A 20 14.52 1.24 10.96
C PRO A 20 14.22 1.00 12.45
N ILE A 21 14.36 -0.23 12.94
CA ILE A 21 14.32 -0.47 14.39
C ILE A 21 15.76 -0.30 14.87
N SER A 22 16.00 0.72 15.69
CA SER A 22 17.28 0.87 16.39
C SER A 22 17.34 -0.12 17.56
N GLN A 23 18.45 -0.84 17.69
CA GLN A 23 18.71 -1.70 18.86
C GLN A 23 19.15 -0.87 20.09
N TYR A 24 19.47 0.40 19.88
CA TYR A 24 19.89 1.32 20.93
C TYR A 24 18.84 2.40 21.15
N PRO A 25 18.64 2.86 22.40
CA PRO A 25 17.77 3.99 22.67
C PRO A 25 18.21 5.20 21.82
N PRO A 26 17.26 5.99 21.30
CA PRO A 26 17.61 7.17 20.51
C PRO A 26 18.49 8.10 21.35
N SER A 27 19.62 8.52 20.77
CA SER A 27 20.44 9.56 21.39
C SER A 27 19.57 10.80 21.63
N PRO A 28 19.68 11.47 22.80
CA PRO A 28 18.92 12.69 23.08
C PRO A 28 19.11 13.70 21.94
N GLY A 29 18.01 14.12 21.31
CA GLY A 29 18.02 15.07 20.19
C GLY A 29 18.07 14.46 18.78
N TYR A 30 18.14 13.13 18.62
CA TYR A 30 18.04 12.46 17.32
C TYR A 30 16.69 11.75 17.14
N SER A 31 15.87 12.25 16.22
CA SER A 31 14.65 11.56 15.78
C SER A 31 14.98 10.39 14.85
N PRO A 32 14.28 9.24 14.95
CA PRO A 32 14.44 8.15 13.99
C PRO A 32 14.22 8.64 12.56
N LYS A 33 15.10 8.25 11.63
CA LYS A 33 14.92 8.61 10.22
C LYS A 33 13.78 7.75 9.63
N THR A 34 12.63 8.37 9.42
CA THR A 34 11.45 7.74 8.83
C THR A 34 11.37 7.98 7.34
N PHE A 35 10.69 7.08 6.63
CA PHE A 35 10.26 7.28 5.25
C PHE A 35 8.74 7.16 5.20
N THR A 36 8.07 8.16 4.64
CA THR A 36 6.62 8.31 4.69
C THR A 36 6.00 8.29 3.30
N ILE A 37 4.93 7.51 3.13
CA ILE A 37 4.18 7.40 1.89
C ILE A 37 2.72 7.73 2.18
N LEU A 38 2.19 8.76 1.52
CA LEU A 38 0.79 9.12 1.55
C LEU A 38 0.05 8.47 0.38
N LEU A 39 -0.92 7.61 0.65
CA LEU A 39 -1.72 6.91 -0.35
C LEU A 39 -3.05 7.64 -0.56
N ASP A 40 -3.41 7.89 -1.83
CA ASP A 40 -4.73 8.36 -2.28
C ASP A 40 -5.39 9.41 -1.36
N PRO A 41 -4.78 10.59 -1.13
CA PRO A 41 -5.25 11.52 -0.13
C PRO A 41 -6.54 12.23 -0.55
N TRP A 42 -7.61 12.01 0.21
CA TRP A 42 -8.90 12.69 0.11
C TRP A 42 -9.34 13.13 1.52
N LEU A 43 -8.97 14.38 1.89
CA LEU A 43 -9.13 14.88 3.27
C LEU A 43 -10.41 15.70 3.49
N SER A 44 -10.97 16.27 2.43
CA SER A 44 -12.13 17.14 2.50
C SER A 44 -12.88 17.16 1.18
N GLY A 45 -14.06 17.77 1.17
CA GLY A 45 -14.82 18.01 -0.05
C GLY A 45 -15.50 16.77 -0.63
N PRO A 46 -16.44 16.95 -1.58
CA PRO A 46 -17.10 15.85 -2.27
C PRO A 46 -16.22 15.27 -3.38
N SER A 47 -16.30 13.95 -3.59
CA SER A 47 -15.76 13.29 -4.77
C SER A 47 -16.83 13.19 -5.87
N LYS A 48 -16.45 13.49 -7.12
CA LYS A 48 -17.31 13.49 -8.30
C LYS A 48 -16.92 12.35 -9.26
N ILE A 49 -17.63 11.23 -9.21
CA ILE A 49 -17.37 10.09 -10.09
C ILE A 49 -18.07 10.32 -11.45
N TRP A 50 -17.32 10.27 -12.56
CA TRP A 50 -17.71 10.76 -13.91
C TRP A 50 -18.90 10.02 -14.61
N HIS A 51 -19.54 10.73 -15.56
CA HIS A 51 -20.95 10.73 -16.09
C HIS A 51 -21.43 9.50 -16.94
N HIS A 52 -22.72 9.08 -17.00
CA HIS A 52 -23.90 9.81 -17.55
C HIS A 52 -25.04 10.12 -16.55
N LYS A 53 -24.84 9.83 -15.27
CA LYS A 53 -25.79 10.04 -14.17
C LYS A 53 -24.98 10.36 -12.91
N PHE A 54 -24.41 11.57 -12.85
CA PHE A 54 -23.46 12.04 -11.82
C PHE A 54 -23.65 11.36 -10.45
N SER A 55 -22.62 10.66 -9.96
CA SER A 55 -22.57 10.19 -8.58
C SER A 55 -21.68 11.13 -7.77
N ILE A 56 -22.27 11.83 -6.80
CA ILE A 56 -21.52 12.62 -5.82
C ILE A 56 -21.39 11.76 -4.57
N SER A 57 -20.14 11.47 -4.18
CA SER A 57 -19.84 10.81 -2.92
C SER A 57 -19.27 11.79 -1.90
N ARG A 58 -19.77 11.71 -0.68
CA ARG A 58 -19.22 12.42 0.49
C ARG A 58 -18.87 11.42 1.58
N GLN A 59 -17.75 11.65 2.25
CA GLN A 59 -17.41 10.91 3.46
C GLN A 59 -18.46 11.22 4.53
N LYS A 60 -18.99 10.19 5.20
CA LYS A 60 -19.91 10.39 6.34
C LYS A 60 -19.18 10.95 7.56
N ALA A 61 -17.95 10.49 7.80
CA ALA A 61 -17.07 10.99 8.84
C ALA A 61 -16.00 11.91 8.23
N PRO A 62 -15.65 13.03 8.88
CA PRO A 62 -14.52 13.85 8.44
C PRO A 62 -13.21 13.06 8.57
N SER A 63 -12.21 13.42 7.77
CA SER A 63 -10.85 12.90 7.93
C SER A 63 -10.26 13.33 9.28
N CYS A 64 -9.28 12.58 9.80
CA CYS A 64 -8.64 12.87 11.08
C CYS A 64 -7.77 14.14 11.05
N VAL A 65 -7.50 14.68 9.86
CA VAL A 65 -6.80 15.93 9.60
C VAL A 65 -7.58 16.72 8.56
N SER A 66 -7.54 18.06 8.66
CA SER A 66 -8.28 18.94 7.75
C SER A 66 -7.43 19.40 6.57
N SER A 67 -6.10 19.40 6.72
CA SER A 67 -5.16 19.77 5.67
C SER A 67 -3.91 18.88 5.69
N LEU A 68 -3.25 18.77 4.53
CA LEU A 68 -1.91 18.19 4.44
C LEU A 68 -0.88 18.98 5.27
N ALA A 69 -1.14 20.24 5.60
CA ALA A 69 -0.31 21.02 6.52
C ALA A 69 -0.34 20.50 7.96
N ASP A 70 -1.37 19.74 8.34
CA ASP A 70 -1.49 19.12 9.68
C ASP A 70 -0.67 17.83 9.79
N LEU A 71 -0.03 17.39 8.69
CA LEU A 71 0.83 16.22 8.62
C LEU A 71 2.27 16.65 8.31
N PRO A 72 3.30 15.93 8.79
CA PRO A 72 4.65 16.07 8.28
C PRO A 72 4.65 15.87 6.76
N GLU A 73 5.41 16.71 6.02
CA GLU A 73 5.48 16.58 4.56
C GLU A 73 5.96 15.16 4.17
N PRO A 74 5.15 14.40 3.41
CA PRO A 74 5.49 13.03 3.07
C PRO A 74 6.70 12.97 2.12
N ASP A 75 7.48 11.89 2.17
CA ASP A 75 8.52 11.62 1.17
C ASP A 75 7.91 11.37 -0.21
N LEU A 76 6.74 10.72 -0.22
CA LEU A 76 6.08 10.25 -1.42
C LEU A 76 4.57 10.36 -1.28
N VAL A 77 3.90 10.73 -2.37
CA VAL A 77 2.46 10.61 -2.53
C VAL A 77 2.19 9.63 -3.64
N VAL A 78 1.37 8.61 -3.41
CA VAL A 78 1.03 7.60 -4.41
C VAL A 78 -0.46 7.68 -4.72
N ILE A 79 -0.77 7.84 -6.01
CA ILE A 79 -2.13 7.87 -6.53
C ILE A 79 -2.39 6.59 -7.33
N SER A 80 -3.17 5.69 -6.75
CA SER A 80 -3.43 4.35 -7.28
C SER A 80 -4.41 4.37 -8.45
N GLN A 81 -5.28 5.38 -8.55
CA GLN A 81 -6.39 5.45 -9.49
C GLN A 81 -6.79 6.89 -9.81
N SER A 82 -7.43 7.10 -10.97
CA SER A 82 -7.89 8.40 -11.47
C SER A 82 -9.27 8.84 -10.96
N LYS A 83 -9.97 8.02 -10.17
CA LYS A 83 -11.25 8.42 -9.57
C LYS A 83 -11.02 9.49 -8.50
N SER A 84 -11.93 10.46 -8.40
CA SER A 84 -11.72 11.65 -7.56
C SER A 84 -11.67 11.38 -6.06
N ASP A 85 -12.15 10.23 -5.59
CA ASP A 85 -12.02 9.75 -4.20
C ASP A 85 -10.62 9.18 -3.91
N HIS A 86 -9.77 9.07 -4.94
CA HIS A 86 -8.36 8.69 -4.85
C HIS A 86 -7.42 9.81 -5.35
N CYS A 87 -7.77 10.43 -6.48
CA CYS A 87 -7.05 11.52 -7.14
C CYS A 87 -7.77 12.85 -6.89
N HIS A 88 -7.80 13.30 -5.63
CA HIS A 88 -8.55 14.48 -5.23
C HIS A 88 -7.76 15.78 -5.45
N GLU A 89 -8.24 16.64 -6.35
CA GLU A 89 -7.56 17.90 -6.74
C GLU A 89 -7.41 18.88 -5.57
N GLU A 90 -8.46 19.11 -4.79
CA GLU A 90 -8.43 20.07 -3.67
C GLU A 90 -7.48 19.62 -2.54
N THR A 91 -7.29 18.30 -2.37
CA THR A 91 -6.32 17.80 -1.38
C THR A 91 -4.91 17.91 -1.92
N LEU A 92 -4.67 17.43 -3.14
CA LEU A 92 -3.33 17.34 -3.70
C LEU A 92 -2.73 18.72 -3.93
N THR A 93 -3.51 19.69 -4.40
CA THR A 93 -3.04 21.05 -4.64
C THR A 93 -2.66 21.80 -3.36
N GLN A 94 -2.88 21.25 -2.17
CA GLN A 94 -2.29 21.77 -0.92
C GLN A 94 -0.77 21.55 -0.84
N LEU A 95 -0.23 20.57 -1.58
CA LEU A 95 1.21 20.37 -1.70
C LEU A 95 1.87 21.55 -2.44
N PRO A 96 3.15 21.84 -2.16
CA PRO A 96 3.90 22.82 -2.92
C PRO A 96 3.91 22.49 -4.41
N ARG A 97 3.65 23.50 -5.26
CA ARG A 97 3.75 23.40 -6.72
C ARG A 97 5.11 22.86 -7.19
N SER A 98 6.18 23.35 -6.57
CA SER A 98 7.57 23.03 -6.88
C SER A 98 8.40 23.01 -5.60
N GLY A 99 9.57 22.37 -5.64
CA GLY A 99 10.38 22.14 -4.44
C GLY A 99 9.66 21.21 -3.44
N GLY A 100 10.03 21.27 -2.17
CA GLY A 100 9.54 20.36 -1.15
C GLY A 100 10.08 18.94 -1.31
N LYS A 101 9.77 18.09 -0.34
CA LYS A 101 10.23 16.70 -0.27
C LYS A 101 9.35 15.75 -1.10
N ALA A 102 8.05 16.02 -1.13
CA ALA A 102 7.07 15.07 -1.67
C ALA A 102 7.17 14.91 -3.20
N ILE A 103 7.30 13.69 -3.70
CA ILE A 103 7.12 13.38 -5.12
C ILE A 103 5.76 12.70 -5.31
N ILE A 104 5.02 13.04 -6.37
CA ILE A 104 3.74 12.41 -6.68
C ILE A 104 4.00 11.30 -7.71
N LEU A 105 3.84 10.04 -7.29
CA LEU A 105 3.78 8.89 -8.19
C LEU A 105 2.33 8.54 -8.46
N ALA A 106 1.93 8.49 -9.73
CA ALA A 106 0.54 8.24 -10.08
C ALA A 106 0.44 7.19 -11.19
N GLU A 107 -0.64 6.40 -11.17
CA GLU A 107 -0.99 5.57 -12.33
C GLU A 107 -1.21 6.43 -13.58
N PRO A 108 -1.02 5.88 -14.80
CA PRO A 108 -1.01 6.67 -16.03
C PRO A 108 -2.17 7.66 -16.24
N SER A 109 -3.41 7.26 -15.96
CA SER A 109 -4.59 8.12 -16.14
C SER A 109 -4.65 9.21 -15.07
N ALA A 110 -4.40 8.89 -13.79
CA ALA A 110 -4.31 9.86 -12.70
C ALA A 110 -3.20 10.88 -12.94
N ALA A 111 -2.02 10.43 -13.37
CA ALA A 111 -0.91 11.33 -13.70
C ALA A 111 -1.29 12.32 -14.83
N LYS A 112 -2.07 11.86 -15.82
CA LYS A 112 -2.59 12.72 -16.90
C LYS A 112 -3.57 13.77 -16.36
N ILE A 113 -4.45 13.39 -15.43
CA ILE A 113 -5.39 14.32 -14.78
C ILE A 113 -4.62 15.37 -13.97
N ILE A 114 -3.70 14.93 -13.12
CA ILE A 114 -2.91 15.82 -12.24
C ILE A 114 -2.11 16.84 -13.05
N ARG A 115 -1.47 16.42 -14.15
CA ARG A 115 -0.78 17.35 -15.07
C ARG A 115 -1.76 18.30 -15.77
N GLY A 116 -2.98 17.84 -16.03
CA GLY A 116 -4.06 18.63 -16.62
C GLY A 116 -4.51 19.81 -15.75
N TRP A 117 -4.33 19.71 -14.42
CA TRP A 117 -4.56 20.83 -13.49
C TRP A 117 -3.62 22.00 -13.69
N LYS A 118 -2.48 21.79 -14.39
CA LYS A 118 -1.44 22.81 -14.63
C LYS A 118 -0.94 23.51 -13.36
N TYR A 119 -1.02 22.81 -12.23
CA TYR A 119 -0.62 23.30 -10.93
C TYR A 119 0.84 22.95 -10.62
N PHE A 120 1.20 21.67 -10.74
CA PHE A 120 2.53 21.16 -10.40
C PHE A 120 3.55 21.31 -11.52
N ASP A 121 4.81 21.46 -11.15
CA ASP A 121 5.92 21.39 -12.11
C ASP A 121 6.05 19.95 -12.68
N PRO A 122 6.49 19.78 -13.94
CA PRO A 122 6.51 18.48 -14.61
C PRO A 122 7.28 17.38 -13.85
N GLU A 123 8.34 17.76 -13.13
CA GLU A 123 9.20 16.84 -12.37
C GLU A 123 8.54 16.34 -11.07
N LYS A 124 7.54 17.07 -10.55
CA LYS A 124 6.82 16.72 -9.32
C LYS A 124 5.88 15.52 -9.52
N VAL A 125 5.41 15.29 -10.75
CA VAL A 125 4.42 14.26 -11.10
C VAL A 125 5.04 13.20 -12.00
N VAL A 126 5.35 12.05 -11.42
CA VAL A 126 5.92 10.90 -12.11
C VAL A 126 4.83 9.88 -12.42
N THR A 127 4.79 9.41 -13.67
CA THR A 127 3.89 8.33 -14.05
C THR A 127 4.52 6.98 -13.71
N LEU A 128 3.81 6.15 -12.95
CA LEU A 128 4.22 4.78 -12.69
C LEU A 128 4.06 3.94 -13.96
N PRO A 129 5.14 3.32 -14.47
CA PRO A 129 5.01 2.36 -15.55
C PRO A 129 4.30 1.12 -15.04
N LYS A 130 3.57 0.46 -15.94
CA LYS A 130 3.02 -0.87 -15.67
C LYS A 130 4.17 -1.83 -15.34
N TRP A 131 4.00 -2.60 -14.27
CA TRP A 131 4.92 -3.68 -13.92
C TRP A 131 4.97 -4.73 -15.02
N GLU A 132 6.19 -5.06 -15.43
CA GLU A 132 6.54 -6.12 -16.33
C GLU A 132 7.56 -7.02 -15.64
N ASP A 133 7.39 -8.32 -15.81
CA ASP A 133 8.25 -9.30 -15.19
C ASP A 133 9.71 -9.11 -15.69
N PRO A 134 10.69 -8.90 -14.79
CA PRO A 134 12.09 -8.71 -15.17
C PRO A 134 12.70 -9.92 -15.89
N ARG A 135 12.07 -11.10 -15.75
CA ARG A 135 12.43 -12.32 -16.47
C ARG A 135 12.03 -12.28 -17.94
N LEU A 136 11.03 -11.47 -18.29
CA LEU A 136 10.50 -11.32 -19.65
C LEU A 136 11.06 -10.08 -20.36
N ARG A 137 11.39 -9.02 -19.62
CA ARG A 137 12.04 -7.81 -20.17
C ARG A 137 13.06 -7.24 -19.19
N ARG A 138 14.16 -6.70 -19.72
CA ARG A 138 15.13 -5.87 -18.97
C ARG A 138 15.11 -4.46 -19.54
N PRO A 139 15.05 -3.40 -18.71
CA PRO A 139 15.09 -3.34 -17.24
C PRO A 139 13.72 -3.53 -16.54
N PRO A 140 13.68 -3.81 -15.21
CA PRO A 140 12.44 -3.91 -14.44
C PRO A 140 11.67 -2.58 -14.41
N THR A 141 10.34 -2.62 -14.59
CA THR A 141 9.49 -1.42 -14.58
C THR A 141 8.94 -1.12 -13.17
N LEU A 142 9.84 -0.72 -12.26
CA LEU A 142 9.49 -0.22 -10.93
C LEU A 142 10.20 1.10 -10.65
N PHE A 143 9.64 1.90 -9.74
CA PHE A 143 10.27 3.12 -9.26
C PHE A 143 11.09 2.81 -8.01
N ARG A 144 12.38 3.19 -7.99
CA ARG A 144 13.30 2.97 -6.85
C ARG A 144 13.67 4.30 -6.22
N ILE A 145 13.49 4.42 -4.91
CA ILE A 145 13.90 5.58 -4.13
C ILE A 145 14.99 5.12 -3.15
N PRO A 146 16.24 5.64 -3.24
CA PRO A 146 17.24 5.38 -2.22
C PRO A 146 16.86 6.09 -0.92
N VAL A 147 17.05 5.42 0.22
CA VAL A 147 16.90 6.00 1.55
C VAL A 147 18.30 6.25 2.10
N ASP A 148 18.65 7.50 2.44
CA ASP A 148 20.06 7.78 2.75
C ASP A 148 20.55 6.98 3.96
N ARG A 149 21.85 6.66 3.89
CA ARG A 149 22.62 5.93 4.89
C ARG A 149 22.51 6.61 6.26
N LEU A 150 22.50 5.80 7.32
CA LEU A 150 22.51 6.32 8.70
C LEU A 150 23.91 6.73 9.16
N SER A 151 24.96 6.26 8.49
CA SER A 151 26.35 6.63 8.74
C SER A 151 27.18 6.62 7.45
N PRO A 152 28.37 7.26 7.42
CA PRO A 152 29.27 7.22 6.26
C PRO A 152 29.69 5.80 5.84
N THR A 153 29.75 4.87 6.81
CA THR A 153 30.11 3.46 6.59
C THR A 153 28.90 2.57 6.30
N GLY A 154 27.69 3.09 6.41
CA GLY A 154 26.44 2.35 6.19
C GLY A 154 26.12 2.12 4.72
N THR A 155 25.17 1.23 4.45
CA THR A 155 24.54 1.06 3.12
C THR A 155 23.21 1.80 3.06
N PRO A 156 22.84 2.38 1.90
CA PRO A 156 21.56 3.08 1.77
C PRO A 156 20.44 2.05 1.82
N GLY A 157 19.30 2.48 2.37
CA GLY A 157 18.06 1.72 2.25
C GLY A 157 17.44 1.91 0.87
N GLU A 158 16.32 1.24 0.64
CA GLU A 158 15.61 1.33 -0.63
C GLU A 158 14.11 1.20 -0.41
N VAL A 159 13.34 2.05 -1.07
CA VAL A 159 11.89 1.90 -1.24
C VAL A 159 11.64 1.60 -2.72
N THR A 160 10.81 0.60 -3.01
CA THR A 160 10.35 0.36 -4.38
C THR A 160 8.85 0.46 -4.51
N ILE A 161 8.37 1.01 -5.62
CA ILE A 161 6.95 1.19 -5.93
C ILE A 161 6.68 0.59 -7.31
N ALA A 162 5.69 -0.30 -7.39
CA ALA A 162 5.28 -0.97 -8.63
C ALA A 162 3.79 -0.79 -8.86
N TYR A 163 3.39 -0.45 -10.10
CA TYR A 163 1.99 -0.38 -10.50
C TYR A 163 1.57 -1.67 -11.22
N LEU A 164 0.53 -2.32 -10.70
CA LEU A 164 0.07 -3.65 -11.09
C LEU A 164 -1.36 -3.58 -11.63
N PRO A 165 -1.58 -3.12 -12.87
CA PRO A 165 -2.92 -3.04 -13.47
C PRO A 165 -3.46 -4.43 -13.81
N GLN A 166 -4.73 -4.68 -13.48
CA GLN A 166 -5.40 -5.90 -13.90
C GLN A 166 -5.63 -5.91 -15.42
N ARG A 167 -5.34 -7.04 -16.05
CA ARG A 167 -5.55 -7.18 -17.50
C ARG A 167 -7.04 -7.28 -17.81
N GLY A 168 -7.48 -6.54 -18.84
CA GLY A 168 -8.87 -6.58 -19.30
C GLY A 168 -9.86 -5.82 -18.41
N ASP A 169 -9.37 -5.05 -17.44
CA ASP A 169 -10.23 -4.16 -16.66
C ASP A 169 -10.55 -2.89 -17.45
N ILE A 170 -11.75 -2.84 -18.01
CA ILE A 170 -12.25 -1.72 -18.81
C ILE A 170 -12.65 -0.54 -17.89
N THR A 171 -12.98 -0.82 -16.62
CA THR A 171 -13.43 0.21 -15.66
C THR A 171 -12.28 1.02 -15.07
N GLY A 172 -11.07 0.44 -15.08
CA GLY A 172 -9.86 1.02 -14.52
C GLY A 172 -9.87 1.10 -12.99
N LEU A 173 -10.65 0.25 -12.32
CA LEU A 173 -10.78 0.18 -10.87
C LEU A 173 -9.82 -0.85 -10.26
N HIS A 174 -9.55 -1.94 -10.96
CA HIS A 174 -8.82 -3.08 -10.45
C HIS A 174 -7.33 -2.99 -10.76
N SER A 175 -6.57 -2.55 -9.77
CA SER A 175 -5.12 -2.53 -9.80
C SER A 175 -4.55 -2.69 -8.40
N ALA A 176 -3.23 -2.83 -8.30
CA ALA A 176 -2.54 -2.74 -7.03
C ALA A 176 -1.26 -1.90 -7.14
N ILE A 177 -0.87 -1.32 -6.02
CA ILE A 177 0.46 -0.77 -5.80
C ILE A 177 1.23 -1.75 -4.93
N GLY A 178 2.34 -2.25 -5.45
CA GLY A 178 3.31 -3.04 -4.69
C GLY A 178 4.39 -2.13 -4.11
N ILE A 179 4.60 -2.19 -2.80
CA ILE A 179 5.60 -1.39 -2.09
C ILE A 179 6.55 -2.34 -1.37
N THR A 180 7.85 -2.12 -1.50
CA THR A 180 8.83 -2.75 -0.60
C THR A 180 9.70 -1.69 0.08
N TYR A 181 10.13 -1.99 1.31
CA TYR A 181 11.04 -1.14 2.07
C TYR A 181 12.17 -1.97 2.67
N ARG A 182 13.40 -1.55 2.41
CA ARG A 182 14.61 -2.02 3.09
C ARG A 182 15.25 -0.85 3.85
N PRO A 183 15.55 -1.00 5.15
CA PRO A 183 16.11 0.08 5.95
C PRO A 183 17.56 0.35 5.57
N PRO A 184 18.04 1.61 5.69
CA PRO A 184 19.46 1.90 5.66
C PRO A 184 20.16 1.25 6.86
N THR A 185 21.44 0.89 6.70
CA THR A 185 22.27 0.33 7.78
C THR A 185 23.20 1.39 8.36
N GLY A 186 23.52 1.27 9.65
CA GLY A 186 24.43 2.17 10.37
C GLY A 186 25.88 1.70 10.43
N PHE A 187 26.15 0.41 10.20
CA PHE A 187 27.48 -0.17 10.14
C PHE A 187 27.51 -1.29 9.09
N VAL A 188 28.65 -1.53 8.46
CA VAL A 188 28.87 -2.77 7.70
C VAL A 188 28.83 -3.91 8.70
N ASN A 189 27.94 -4.89 8.55
CA ASN A 189 28.04 -6.14 9.30
C ASN A 189 29.37 -6.82 8.90
N THR A 190 30.43 -6.56 9.65
CA THR A 190 31.68 -7.32 9.59
C THR A 190 31.54 -8.57 10.46
N LEU A 191 30.73 -9.53 10.01
CA LEU A 191 30.78 -10.92 10.46
C LEU A 191 30.87 -11.80 9.21
N PRO A 192 31.57 -12.95 9.29
CA PRO A 192 32.72 -13.26 8.45
C PRO A 192 32.41 -13.39 6.95
N LEU A 193 33.39 -12.93 6.16
CA LEU A 193 33.50 -13.01 4.70
C LEU A 193 33.02 -14.36 4.14
N THR A 194 31.74 -14.47 3.80
CA THR A 194 31.33 -15.38 2.72
C THR A 194 31.77 -14.76 1.40
N PRO A 195 32.30 -15.55 0.44
CA PRO A 195 32.83 -15.03 -0.81
C PRO A 195 31.79 -14.17 -1.56
N PRO A 196 32.23 -13.15 -2.31
CA PRO A 196 31.32 -12.26 -3.02
C PRO A 196 30.40 -13.07 -3.93
N SER A 197 29.10 -12.77 -3.90
CA SER A 197 28.11 -13.40 -4.77
C SER A 197 28.52 -13.20 -6.23
N SER A 198 28.70 -14.29 -6.97
CA SER A 198 28.93 -14.27 -8.41
C SER A 198 27.80 -13.47 -9.10
N PRO A 199 28.10 -12.68 -10.15
CA PRO A 199 27.07 -11.95 -10.90
C PRO A 199 26.13 -12.97 -11.55
N GLY A 200 24.98 -13.22 -10.91
CA GLY A 200 24.03 -14.27 -11.30
C GLY A 200 23.52 -15.15 -10.14
N SER A 201 24.02 -15.00 -8.92
CA SER A 201 23.47 -15.72 -7.77
C SER A 201 22.12 -15.12 -7.37
N PHE A 202 21.05 -15.90 -7.55
CA PHE A 202 19.76 -15.63 -6.93
C PHE A 202 19.99 -15.45 -5.42
N LYS A 203 19.64 -14.28 -4.87
CA LYS A 203 19.63 -14.09 -3.41
C LYS A 203 18.82 -15.26 -2.83
N SER A 204 19.46 -16.05 -1.97
CA SER A 204 18.79 -17.17 -1.30
C SER A 204 17.46 -16.68 -0.76
N ALA A 205 16.35 -17.29 -1.21
CA ALA A 205 15.00 -17.01 -0.71
C ALA A 205 14.86 -17.26 0.80
N TYR A 206 15.89 -17.85 1.41
CA TYR A 206 16.07 -18.02 2.84
C TYR A 206 17.28 -17.19 3.29
N SER A 207 17.08 -15.89 3.52
CA SER A 207 18.02 -15.14 4.36
C SER A 207 17.85 -15.67 5.80
N LYS A 208 18.92 -16.20 6.38
CA LYS A 208 18.91 -16.79 7.74
C LYS A 208 18.69 -15.75 8.83
N SER A 209 18.79 -14.45 8.51
CA SER A 209 18.51 -13.38 9.45
C SER A 209 17.17 -12.71 9.15
N LEU A 210 16.25 -12.73 10.11
CA LEU A 210 15.01 -11.94 10.07
C LEU A 210 15.27 -10.43 9.91
N SER A 211 16.50 -9.95 10.18
CA SER A 211 16.88 -8.55 10.01
C SER A 211 17.14 -8.11 8.56
N ASP A 212 17.24 -9.05 7.61
CA ASP A 212 17.63 -8.77 6.21
C ASP A 212 16.44 -8.84 5.22
N ARG A 213 15.27 -9.27 5.70
CA ARG A 213 14.04 -9.29 4.90
C ARG A 213 13.55 -7.87 4.68
N ALA A 214 12.89 -7.58 3.56
CA ALA A 214 12.23 -6.29 3.31
C ALA A 214 10.78 -6.30 3.84
N LEU A 215 10.24 -5.13 4.20
CA LEU A 215 8.80 -4.97 4.42
C LEU A 215 8.13 -4.92 3.05
N SER A 216 6.89 -5.40 2.99
CA SER A 216 6.09 -5.47 1.77
C SER A 216 4.64 -5.09 2.03
N VAL A 217 4.13 -4.19 1.21
CA VAL A 217 2.73 -3.76 1.23
C VAL A 217 2.12 -3.96 -0.14
N ILE A 218 0.94 -4.55 -0.19
CA ILE A 218 0.07 -4.53 -1.37
C ILE A 218 -1.10 -3.61 -1.04
N TYR A 219 -1.24 -2.53 -1.79
CA TYR A 219 -2.37 -1.61 -1.68
C TYR A 219 -3.27 -1.76 -2.90
N SER A 220 -4.52 -2.19 -2.70
CA SER A 220 -5.49 -2.47 -3.74
C SER A 220 -6.90 -2.13 -3.22
N PRO A 221 -7.29 -0.85 -3.18
CA PRO A 221 -8.50 -0.40 -2.49
C PRO A 221 -9.80 -1.00 -3.08
N HIS A 222 -9.92 -1.08 -4.41
CA HIS A 222 -11.03 -1.78 -5.09
C HIS A 222 -10.75 -3.27 -5.33
N GLY A 223 -9.59 -3.74 -4.90
CA GLY A 223 -9.11 -5.10 -5.06
C GLY A 223 -8.71 -5.50 -6.49
N CYS A 224 -8.01 -6.62 -6.58
CA CYS A 224 -7.60 -7.24 -7.83
C CYS A 224 -7.49 -8.76 -7.66
N SER A 225 -7.27 -9.48 -8.76
CA SER A 225 -7.03 -10.93 -8.71
C SER A 225 -5.59 -11.27 -8.31
N TYR A 226 -5.38 -12.39 -7.61
CA TYR A 226 -4.02 -12.88 -7.31
C TYR A 226 -3.20 -13.12 -8.59
N LYS A 227 -3.86 -13.52 -9.68
CA LYS A 227 -3.23 -13.65 -11.01
C LYS A 227 -2.54 -12.36 -11.47
N THR A 228 -3.07 -11.19 -11.11
CA THR A 228 -2.47 -9.88 -11.41
C THR A 228 -1.17 -9.68 -10.63
N LEU A 229 -1.14 -10.12 -9.37
CA LEU A 229 0.01 -9.98 -8.48
C LEU A 229 1.10 -11.04 -8.72
N SER A 230 0.71 -12.24 -9.15
CA SER A 230 1.58 -13.42 -9.23
C SER A 230 2.95 -13.18 -9.92
N PRO A 231 3.04 -12.47 -11.06
CA PRO A 231 4.34 -12.15 -11.67
C PRO A 231 5.23 -11.29 -10.78
N TYR A 232 4.67 -10.28 -10.11
CA TYR A 232 5.38 -9.41 -9.16
C TYR A 232 5.82 -10.17 -7.91
N VAL A 233 4.95 -11.04 -7.41
CA VAL A 233 5.20 -11.87 -6.22
C VAL A 233 6.36 -12.83 -6.50
N THR A 234 6.26 -13.62 -7.57
CA THR A 234 7.23 -14.68 -7.91
C THR A 234 8.56 -14.16 -8.45
N SER A 235 8.67 -12.86 -8.74
CA SER A 235 9.91 -12.21 -9.15
C SER A 235 10.41 -11.26 -8.05
N HIS A 236 9.83 -10.06 -7.97
CA HIS A 236 10.31 -8.97 -7.11
C HIS A 236 10.22 -9.30 -5.63
N LEU A 237 9.05 -9.70 -5.11
CA LEU A 237 8.90 -9.95 -3.66
C LEU A 237 9.79 -11.10 -3.19
N VAL A 238 9.97 -12.15 -4.00
CA VAL A 238 10.93 -13.22 -3.72
C VAL A 238 12.36 -12.70 -3.72
N SER A 239 12.76 -11.93 -4.74
CA SER A 239 14.13 -11.39 -4.85
C SER A 239 14.49 -10.41 -3.73
N GLU A 240 13.49 -9.71 -3.18
CA GLU A 240 13.65 -8.77 -2.08
C GLU A 240 13.48 -9.43 -0.70
N ALA A 241 13.29 -10.75 -0.64
CA ALA A 241 13.02 -11.51 0.59
C ALA A 241 11.84 -10.91 1.41
N ALA A 242 10.84 -10.40 0.70
CA ALA A 242 9.76 -9.57 1.24
C ALA A 242 8.47 -10.37 1.53
N LEU A 243 8.61 -11.66 1.82
CA LEU A 243 7.50 -12.62 1.90
C LEU A 243 7.68 -13.53 3.14
N PRO A 244 6.68 -13.80 4.00
CA PRO A 244 5.27 -13.37 3.97
C PRO A 244 5.04 -11.87 3.84
N LEU A 245 3.90 -11.51 3.21
CA LEU A 245 3.50 -10.13 3.00
C LEU A 245 3.28 -9.42 4.34
N THR A 246 3.82 -8.21 4.50
CA THR A 246 3.69 -7.47 5.77
C THR A 246 2.27 -6.93 5.96
N ALA A 247 1.73 -6.25 4.95
CA ALA A 247 0.38 -5.71 4.99
C ALA A 247 -0.33 -5.84 3.63
N LEU A 248 -1.57 -6.29 3.65
CA LEU A 248 -2.52 -6.22 2.54
C LEU A 248 -3.55 -5.13 2.88
N LEU A 249 -3.59 -4.05 2.12
CA LEU A 249 -4.61 -3.00 2.23
C LEU A 249 -5.60 -3.22 1.10
N HIS A 250 -6.75 -3.81 1.41
CA HIS A 250 -7.73 -4.30 0.43
C HIS A 250 -9.13 -4.31 1.07
N CYS A 251 -10.15 -3.90 0.31
CA CYS A 251 -11.55 -3.91 0.75
C CYS A 251 -12.03 -5.28 1.25
N PHE A 252 -12.86 -5.27 2.28
CA PHE A 252 -13.64 -6.40 2.75
C PHE A 252 -14.99 -6.44 2.03
N ASP A 253 -15.60 -5.29 1.77
CA ASP A 253 -16.90 -5.21 1.16
C ASP A 253 -16.82 -5.51 -0.32
N LYS A 254 -17.74 -6.35 -0.79
CA LYS A 254 -17.89 -6.61 -2.21
C LYS A 254 -18.95 -5.67 -2.76
N VAL A 255 -18.56 -4.87 -3.74
CA VAL A 255 -19.44 -3.88 -4.36
C VAL A 255 -19.58 -4.23 -5.83
N THR A 256 -20.82 -4.40 -6.27
CA THR A 256 -21.13 -4.74 -7.66
C THR A 256 -22.22 -3.82 -8.20
N ASN A 257 -22.22 -3.66 -9.52
CA ASN A 257 -23.24 -2.98 -10.30
C ASN A 257 -23.61 -3.87 -11.50
N SER A 258 -24.64 -3.49 -12.23
CA SER A 258 -24.99 -4.15 -13.50
C SER A 258 -23.77 -4.20 -14.43
N TRP A 259 -23.59 -5.28 -15.19
CA TRP A 259 -22.40 -5.50 -16.02
C TRP A 259 -22.12 -4.37 -17.02
N TYR A 260 -23.18 -3.72 -17.54
CA TYR A 260 -23.10 -2.59 -18.47
C TYR A 260 -22.86 -1.23 -17.77
N LEU A 261 -22.88 -1.19 -16.43
CA LEU A 261 -22.59 -0.02 -15.59
C LEU A 261 -21.30 -0.19 -14.77
N GLY A 262 -20.44 -1.14 -15.16
CA GLY A 262 -19.14 -1.37 -14.53
C GLY A 262 -18.99 -2.76 -13.91
N GLY A 263 -20.08 -3.51 -13.69
CA GLY A 263 -19.97 -4.88 -13.16
C GLY A 263 -19.36 -4.90 -11.76
N ASN A 264 -18.20 -5.53 -11.60
CA ASN A 264 -17.50 -5.57 -10.32
C ASN A 264 -16.84 -4.21 -10.03
N ILE A 265 -17.14 -3.61 -8.88
CA ILE A 265 -16.54 -2.34 -8.44
C ILE A 265 -15.46 -2.63 -7.38
N CYS A 266 -15.80 -3.40 -6.35
CA CYS A 266 -14.86 -3.88 -5.32
C CYS A 266 -14.90 -5.40 -5.27
N SER A 267 -13.75 -6.08 -5.39
CA SER A 267 -13.71 -7.55 -5.28
C SER A 267 -13.97 -8.07 -3.88
N GLY A 268 -13.78 -7.22 -2.86
CA GLY A 268 -14.08 -7.50 -1.45
C GLY A 268 -13.36 -8.72 -0.89
N PHE A 269 -13.94 -9.28 0.17
CA PHE A 269 -13.43 -10.43 0.90
C PHE A 269 -13.07 -11.63 0.00
N PRO A 270 -13.88 -12.04 -1.00
CA PRO A 270 -13.50 -13.16 -1.86
C PRO A 270 -12.17 -12.95 -2.62
N GLY A 271 -11.94 -11.73 -3.14
CA GLY A 271 -10.68 -11.40 -3.83
C GLY A 271 -9.50 -11.26 -2.88
N GLY A 272 -9.71 -10.58 -1.75
CA GLY A 272 -8.66 -10.38 -0.75
C GLY A 272 -8.26 -11.69 -0.04
N LEU A 273 -9.19 -12.63 0.14
CA LEU A 273 -8.94 -13.93 0.77
C LEU A 273 -7.92 -14.75 -0.03
N GLU A 274 -8.09 -14.80 -1.36
CA GLU A 274 -7.15 -15.49 -2.25
C GLU A 274 -5.75 -14.87 -2.11
N ILE A 275 -5.65 -13.55 -2.12
CA ILE A 275 -4.38 -12.82 -2.01
C ILE A 275 -3.73 -13.06 -0.64
N ALA A 276 -4.48 -12.89 0.45
CA ALA A 276 -4.00 -13.04 1.82
C ALA A 276 -3.44 -14.45 2.07
N GLN A 277 -4.14 -15.48 1.59
CA GLN A 277 -3.71 -16.87 1.73
C GLN A 277 -2.46 -17.19 0.89
N ASN A 278 -2.44 -16.79 -0.39
CA ASN A 278 -1.30 -17.07 -1.27
C ASN A 278 -0.02 -16.32 -0.85
N LEU A 279 -0.15 -15.16 -0.21
CA LEU A 279 0.99 -14.33 0.23
C LEU A 279 1.33 -14.51 1.71
N CYS A 280 0.58 -15.34 2.43
CA CYS A 280 0.66 -15.48 3.88
C CYS A 280 0.69 -14.11 4.58
N ALA A 281 -0.23 -13.22 4.21
CA ALA A 281 -0.26 -11.85 4.71
C ALA A 281 -0.30 -11.84 6.25
N LYS A 282 0.55 -11.03 6.88
CA LYS A 282 0.55 -10.88 8.34
C LYS A 282 -0.66 -10.07 8.81
N ALA A 283 -0.92 -8.95 8.16
CA ALA A 283 -2.08 -8.09 8.40
C ALA A 283 -2.86 -7.89 7.10
N TRP A 284 -4.18 -7.97 7.18
CA TRP A 284 -5.11 -7.52 6.15
C TRP A 284 -5.96 -6.39 6.71
N ILE A 285 -5.64 -5.17 6.28
CA ILE A 285 -6.28 -3.94 6.71
C ILE A 285 -7.36 -3.59 5.67
N SER A 286 -8.59 -3.42 6.14
CA SER A 286 -9.73 -2.94 5.35
C SER A 286 -9.40 -1.58 4.73
N ALA A 287 -9.75 -1.42 3.46
CA ALA A 287 -9.53 -0.20 2.68
C ALA A 287 -10.72 0.02 1.75
N HIS A 288 -11.20 1.25 1.65
CA HIS A 288 -12.36 1.65 0.84
C HIS A 288 -13.73 1.10 1.30
N ASP A 289 -13.81 0.53 2.51
CA ASP A 289 -15.06 -0.03 3.06
C ASP A 289 -15.92 1.00 3.83
N GLY A 290 -15.42 2.23 3.97
CA GLY A 290 -16.15 3.29 4.66
C GLY A 290 -17.44 3.67 3.99
N ASP A 291 -18.44 3.88 4.82
CA ASP A 291 -19.72 4.38 4.36
C ASP A 291 -19.61 5.78 3.75
N LYS A 292 -20.09 5.90 2.51
CA LYS A 292 -20.20 7.16 1.78
C LYS A 292 -21.66 7.49 1.55
N GLU A 293 -22.02 8.77 1.69
CA GLU A 293 -23.28 9.25 1.13
C GLU A 293 -23.10 9.39 -0.38
N SER A 294 -23.86 8.60 -1.14
CA SER A 294 -23.79 8.64 -2.60
C SER A 294 -25.16 9.02 -3.18
N THR A 295 -25.18 10.03 -4.04
CA THR A 295 -26.40 10.49 -4.74
C THR A 295 -26.18 10.42 -6.24
N GLY A 296 -27.15 9.94 -7.01
CA GLY A 296 -27.06 9.82 -8.46
C GLY A 296 -27.77 8.59 -9.01
N PHE A 297 -28.33 8.68 -10.22
CA PHE A 297 -29.09 7.57 -10.82
C PHE A 297 -28.23 6.33 -11.15
N ALA A 298 -26.90 6.44 -11.15
CA ALA A 298 -25.98 5.30 -11.34
C ALA A 298 -25.90 4.39 -10.10
N ASN A 299 -26.39 4.86 -8.93
CA ASN A 299 -26.32 4.12 -7.67
C ASN A 299 -27.51 3.16 -7.47
N ASN A 300 -28.57 3.27 -8.28
CA ASN A 300 -29.82 2.53 -8.06
C ASN A 300 -29.68 1.00 -8.13
N ASN A 301 -28.65 0.49 -8.80
CA ASN A 301 -28.41 -0.94 -9.00
C ASN A 301 -27.13 -1.43 -8.29
N ILE A 302 -26.56 -0.62 -7.40
CA ILE A 302 -25.37 -1.02 -6.64
C ILE A 302 -25.80 -2.01 -5.55
N VAL A 303 -25.16 -3.18 -5.55
CA VAL A 303 -25.30 -4.19 -4.50
C VAL A 303 -24.02 -4.20 -3.68
N ILE A 304 -24.15 -3.90 -2.39
CA ILE A 304 -23.06 -3.94 -1.42
C ILE A 304 -23.28 -5.17 -0.54
N GLU A 305 -22.35 -6.11 -0.60
CA GLU A 305 -22.28 -7.24 0.31
C GLU A 305 -21.24 -6.90 1.38
N LYS A 306 -21.72 -6.61 2.59
CA LYS A 306 -20.89 -6.20 3.73
C LYS A 306 -20.19 -7.39 4.36
N TYR A 307 -18.91 -7.25 4.66
CA TYR A 307 -18.12 -8.28 5.35
C TYR A 307 -17.49 -7.71 6.62
N GLU A 308 -18.13 -7.98 7.76
CA GLU A 308 -17.63 -7.55 9.07
C GLU A 308 -16.29 -8.18 9.41
N ARG A 309 -15.48 -7.46 10.20
CA ARG A 309 -14.15 -7.90 10.64
C ARG A 309 -14.18 -9.30 11.25
N GLU A 310 -15.16 -9.59 12.10
CA GLU A 310 -15.29 -10.88 12.80
C GLU A 310 -15.49 -12.03 11.80
N HIS A 311 -16.24 -11.78 10.72
CA HIS A 311 -16.41 -12.76 9.66
C HIS A 311 -15.08 -13.03 8.96
N VAL A 312 -14.37 -11.97 8.54
CA VAL A 312 -13.07 -12.08 7.88
C VAL A 312 -12.08 -12.84 8.78
N GLU A 313 -11.96 -12.43 10.05
CA GLU A 313 -11.11 -13.08 11.05
C GLU A 313 -11.44 -14.56 11.24
N SER A 314 -12.73 -14.93 11.27
CA SER A 314 -13.14 -16.33 11.46
C SER A 314 -12.56 -17.28 10.41
N VAL A 315 -12.22 -16.74 9.22
CA VAL A 315 -11.67 -17.49 8.08
C VAL A 315 -10.14 -17.37 7.99
N VAL A 316 -9.57 -16.18 8.19
CA VAL A 316 -8.13 -15.93 7.93
C VAL A 316 -7.25 -15.97 9.17
N SER A 317 -7.84 -15.83 10.36
CA SER A 317 -7.10 -15.74 11.62
C SER A 317 -6.37 -17.04 11.95
N PRO A 318 -5.12 -16.97 12.44
CA PRO A 318 -4.44 -18.13 13.02
C PRO A 318 -5.18 -18.67 14.26
N ARG A 319 -5.94 -17.81 14.95
CA ARG A 319 -6.63 -18.13 16.21
C ARG A 319 -8.07 -18.57 16.01
N SER A 320 -8.50 -18.88 14.78
CA SER A 320 -9.85 -19.36 14.52
C SER A 320 -10.10 -20.67 15.28
N ALA A 321 -11.23 -20.77 15.99
CA ALA A 321 -11.63 -21.98 16.73
C ALA A 321 -11.72 -23.22 15.81
N LYS A 322 -11.87 -23.02 14.50
CA LYS A 322 -11.86 -24.08 13.49
C LYS A 322 -10.46 -24.68 13.26
N PHE A 323 -9.39 -23.98 13.63
CA PHE A 323 -7.99 -24.36 13.38
C PHE A 323 -7.09 -24.06 14.59
N PRO A 324 -7.30 -24.72 15.75
CA PRO A 324 -6.62 -24.38 17.01
C PRO A 324 -5.08 -24.52 16.96
N ASN A 325 -4.54 -25.31 16.03
CA ASN A 325 -3.10 -25.57 15.91
C ASN A 325 -2.39 -24.63 14.92
N ARG A 326 -3.11 -23.67 14.30
CA ARG A 326 -2.53 -22.79 13.27
C ARG A 326 -1.72 -21.67 13.91
N ARG A 327 -0.40 -21.85 13.99
CA ARG A 327 0.54 -20.87 14.58
C ARG A 327 0.78 -19.62 13.71
N ILE A 328 0.39 -19.66 12.42
CA ILE A 328 0.65 -18.58 11.45
C ILE A 328 -0.63 -18.32 10.64
N GLY A 329 -1.06 -17.06 10.60
CA GLY A 329 -2.26 -16.64 9.89
C GLY A 329 -2.32 -15.12 9.76
N THR A 330 -3.37 -14.64 9.13
CA THR A 330 -3.57 -13.22 8.84
C THR A 330 -4.43 -12.59 9.92
N GLU A 331 -3.98 -11.49 10.50
CA GLU A 331 -4.82 -10.64 11.35
C GLU A 331 -5.69 -9.75 10.44
N ALA A 332 -7.02 -9.81 10.57
CA ALA A 332 -7.91 -8.90 9.85
C ALA A 332 -8.13 -7.65 10.70
N ILE A 333 -8.00 -6.47 10.11
CA ILE A 333 -7.94 -5.20 10.84
C ILE A 333 -8.88 -4.21 10.14
N VAL A 334 -9.73 -3.56 10.92
CA VAL A 334 -10.48 -2.37 10.49
C VAL A 334 -9.98 -1.24 11.36
N LEU A 335 -9.41 -0.21 10.73
CA LEU A 335 -8.89 0.96 11.43
C LEU A 335 -9.94 2.06 11.42
N ASP A 336 -10.24 2.60 12.59
CA ASP A 336 -11.03 3.82 12.72
C ASP A 336 -10.28 5.03 12.15
N VAL A 337 -11.00 6.10 11.87
CA VAL A 337 -10.42 7.35 11.37
C VAL A 337 -9.42 7.90 12.38
N GLY A 338 -8.16 8.03 11.96
CA GLY A 338 -7.05 8.49 12.79
C GLY A 338 -6.33 7.38 13.56
N GLU A 339 -6.84 6.15 13.57
CA GLU A 339 -6.21 5.00 14.18
C GLU A 339 -4.97 4.55 13.40
N GLU A 340 -4.00 3.97 14.11
CA GLU A 340 -2.78 3.44 13.53
C GLU A 340 -2.46 2.03 14.00
N LYS A 341 -1.92 1.21 13.09
CA LYS A 341 -1.36 -0.11 13.40
C LYS A 341 0.12 -0.13 13.08
N GLN A 342 0.94 -0.42 14.09
CA GLN A 342 2.36 -0.71 13.88
C GLN A 342 2.57 -2.22 13.64
N LEU A 343 3.30 -2.54 12.58
CA LEU A 343 3.67 -3.87 12.13
C LEU A 343 5.20 -3.97 12.11
N SER A 344 5.75 -4.87 12.92
CA SER A 344 7.18 -5.15 12.98
C SER A 344 7.48 -6.53 12.37
N GLN A 345 8.74 -6.75 11.95
CA GLN A 345 9.15 -8.10 11.54
C GLN A 345 9.29 -9.08 12.71
N GLY A 346 9.45 -8.56 13.93
CA GLY A 346 9.50 -9.35 15.16
C GLY A 346 8.12 -9.53 15.76
N ILE A 347 7.39 -10.55 15.30
CA ILE A 347 6.35 -11.17 16.11
C ILE A 347 6.85 -12.59 16.35
N ASP A 348 7.59 -12.72 17.44
CA ASP A 348 7.68 -13.97 18.18
C ASP A 348 6.30 -14.13 18.81
N PHE A 349 5.53 -15.14 18.40
CA PHE A 349 4.45 -15.59 19.27
C PHE A 349 5.18 -16.18 20.47
N GLY A 350 5.19 -15.44 21.59
CA GLY A 350 5.87 -15.85 22.82
C GLY A 350 5.48 -17.29 23.20
N PRO A 351 6.31 -17.96 24.03
CA PRO A 351 6.01 -19.32 24.45
C PRO A 351 4.66 -19.37 25.17
N ASP A 352 3.92 -20.42 24.87
CA ASP A 352 2.60 -20.77 25.40
C ASP A 352 2.57 -20.67 26.94
N GLU A 353 1.57 -19.98 27.51
CA GLU A 353 1.02 -20.30 28.83
C GLU A 353 -0.29 -21.06 28.67
#